data_AF-A0A3D4CQI7-F1
#
_entry.id   AF-A0A3D4CQI7-F1
#
_cell.length_a   1.000
_cell.length_b   1.000
_cell.length_c   1.000
_cell.angle_alpha   90.00
_cell.angle_beta   90.00
_cell.angle_gamma   90.00
#
_symmetry.space_group_name_H-M   'P 1'
#
loop_
_entity.id
_entity.type
_entity.pdbx_description
1 polymer ?
#
loop_
_entity_poly.entity_id
_entity_poly.type
_entity_poly.pdbx_seq_one_letter_code
_entity_poly.pdbx_strand_id
1 'polypeptide(L)'
;DNFRDLPDWVRENRESLEGKKIMTYCTGGIRCEKFSGFLLREGFSQVYQLDGGIVSYGKEAKVRGEGFVGKCYVFDERVAVEVNHTDGSRVISRCQVCGEPSDRYVNCEWSRCNSQFFCCDSCEGDRGRFCSSGCEEASVLSQAALGIGCD
;
A
#
# COMPACT_ATOMS: atom_id res chain seq x y z
N ASP A 1 3.03 -12.39 -1.23
CA ASP A 1 2.90 -11.85 -2.60
C ASP A 1 3.92 -10.77 -2.89
N ASN A 2 4.89 -11.05 -3.76
CA ASN A 2 5.86 -10.07 -4.25
C ASN A 2 5.74 -9.91 -5.77
N PHE A 3 6.23 -8.78 -6.31
CA PHE A 3 6.25 -8.54 -7.75
C PHE A 3 6.98 -9.63 -8.54
N ARG A 4 8.08 -10.17 -7.98
CA ARG A 4 8.86 -11.25 -8.59
C ARG A 4 8.12 -12.59 -8.68
N ASP A 5 7.03 -12.75 -7.92
CA ASP A 5 6.25 -13.98 -7.86
C ASP A 5 5.12 -13.96 -8.93
N LEU A 6 4.82 -12.79 -9.54
CA LEU A 6 3.77 -12.65 -10.56
C LEU A 6 3.96 -13.51 -11.82
N PRO A 7 5.19 -13.70 -12.37
CA PRO A 7 5.38 -14.56 -13.54
C PRO A 7 4.90 -15.99 -13.34
N ASP A 8 5.20 -16.58 -12.18
CA ASP A 8 4.82 -17.95 -11.87
C ASP A 8 3.30 -18.03 -11.62
N TRP A 9 2.75 -17.05 -10.90
CA TRP A 9 1.30 -16.94 -10.71
C TRP A 9 0.55 -16.87 -12.05
N VAL A 10 1.04 -16.10 -13.03
CA VAL A 10 0.41 -16.02 -14.37
C VAL A 10 0.40 -17.36 -15.08
N ARG A 11 1.49 -18.14 -15.00
CA ARG A 11 1.58 -19.46 -15.63
C ARG A 11 0.62 -20.45 -14.98
N GLU A 12 0.57 -20.46 -13.66
CA GLU A 12 -0.35 -21.29 -12.88
C GLU A 12 -1.82 -20.94 -13.13
N ASN A 13 -2.12 -19.67 -13.44
CA ASN A 13 -3.48 -19.17 -13.62
C ASN A 13 -3.81 -18.84 -15.09
N ARG A 14 -3.05 -19.38 -16.05
CA ARG A 14 -3.13 -18.99 -17.46
C ARG A 14 -4.54 -19.08 -18.04
N GLU A 15 -5.22 -20.19 -17.80
CA GLU A 15 -6.57 -20.44 -18.32
C GLU A 15 -7.57 -19.35 -17.90
N SER A 16 -7.38 -18.75 -16.72
CA SER A 16 -8.23 -17.68 -16.22
C SER A 16 -8.03 -16.36 -16.96
N LEU A 17 -6.92 -16.18 -17.66
CA LEU A 17 -6.52 -14.97 -18.38
C LEU A 17 -6.67 -15.10 -19.89
N GLU A 18 -6.70 -16.32 -20.42
CA GLU A 18 -6.75 -16.60 -21.85
C GLU A 18 -7.99 -15.97 -22.52
N GLY A 19 -7.79 -15.35 -23.68
CA GLY A 19 -8.83 -14.62 -24.42
C GLY A 19 -9.34 -13.32 -23.78
N LYS A 20 -8.91 -12.96 -22.56
CA LYS A 20 -9.34 -11.74 -21.87
C LYS A 20 -8.48 -10.53 -22.26
N LYS A 21 -9.04 -9.35 -22.03
CA LYS A 21 -8.28 -8.08 -22.01
C LYS A 21 -7.64 -7.93 -20.64
N ILE A 22 -6.32 -7.77 -20.61
CA ILE A 22 -5.54 -7.61 -19.39
C ILE A 22 -5.10 -6.15 -19.31
N MET A 23 -5.53 -5.43 -18.27
CA MET A 23 -5.05 -4.08 -17.96
C MET A 23 -4.16 -4.14 -16.73
N THR A 24 -2.89 -3.76 -16.87
CA THR A 24 -1.95 -3.68 -15.76
C THR A 24 -1.84 -2.25 -15.24
N TYR A 25 -1.71 -2.09 -13.94
CA TYR A 25 -1.46 -0.79 -13.33
C TYR A 25 -0.59 -0.94 -12.07
N CYS A 26 0.19 0.08 -11.77
CA CYS A 26 0.95 0.21 -10.52
C CYS A 26 1.11 1.70 -10.19
N THR A 27 1.71 2.02 -9.04
CA THR A 27 1.83 3.40 -8.53
C THR A 27 2.30 4.40 -9.60
N GLY A 28 3.37 4.08 -10.34
CA GLY A 28 3.98 4.99 -11.32
C GLY A 28 4.37 4.34 -12.65
N GLY A 29 3.72 3.24 -13.04
CA GLY A 29 3.90 2.61 -14.37
C GLY A 29 5.11 1.66 -14.53
N ILE A 30 6.25 1.89 -13.87
CA ILE A 30 7.50 1.14 -14.17
C ILE A 30 7.40 -0.40 -14.02
N ARG A 31 6.59 -0.91 -13.08
CA ARG A 31 6.36 -2.36 -12.94
C ARG A 31 5.50 -2.90 -14.08
N CYS A 32 4.58 -2.09 -14.59
CA CYS A 32 3.72 -2.42 -15.72
C CYS A 32 4.53 -2.53 -17.01
N GLU A 33 5.52 -1.67 -17.24
CA GLU A 33 6.42 -1.80 -18.40
C GLU A 33 7.04 -3.19 -18.50
N LYS A 34 7.58 -3.67 -17.36
CA LYS A 34 8.19 -5.00 -17.28
C LYS A 34 7.15 -6.11 -17.38
N PHE A 35 6.03 -5.96 -16.68
CA PHE A 35 5.03 -7.03 -16.56
C PHE A 35 4.19 -7.18 -17.83
N SER A 36 3.76 -6.09 -18.45
CA SER A 36 3.09 -6.10 -19.75
C SER A 36 3.98 -6.71 -20.82
N GLY A 37 5.28 -6.37 -20.84
CA GLY A 37 6.25 -7.00 -21.73
C GLY A 37 6.41 -8.51 -21.48
N PHE A 38 6.33 -8.95 -20.22
CA PHE A 38 6.29 -10.37 -19.88
C PHE A 38 5.01 -11.05 -20.39
N LEU A 39 3.83 -10.49 -20.15
CA LEU A 39 2.55 -11.04 -20.61
C LEU A 39 2.50 -11.20 -22.14
N LEU A 40 3.02 -10.21 -22.88
CA LEU A 40 3.13 -10.29 -24.33
C LEU A 40 4.03 -11.45 -24.77
N ARG A 41 5.16 -11.69 -24.09
CA ARG A 41 6.05 -12.84 -24.38
C ARG A 41 5.43 -14.19 -24.02
N GLU A 42 4.57 -14.24 -23.01
CA GLU A 42 3.77 -15.42 -22.67
C GLU A 42 2.61 -15.65 -23.67
N GLY A 43 2.45 -14.80 -24.69
CA GLY A 43 1.50 -15.00 -25.78
C GLY A 43 0.13 -14.35 -25.57
N PHE A 44 -0.06 -13.56 -24.51
CA PHE A 44 -1.29 -12.77 -24.36
C PHE A 44 -1.29 -11.63 -25.37
N SER A 45 -2.34 -11.51 -26.18
CA SER A 45 -2.40 -10.52 -27.27
C SER A 45 -3.10 -9.21 -26.89
N GLN A 46 -3.99 -9.23 -25.88
CA GLN A 46 -4.76 -8.07 -25.44
C GLN A 46 -4.25 -7.53 -24.10
N VAL A 47 -3.01 -7.03 -24.09
CA VAL A 47 -2.35 -6.48 -22.91
C VAL A 47 -2.30 -4.96 -23.01
N TYR A 48 -2.79 -4.28 -21.99
CA TYR A 48 -2.83 -2.84 -21.84
C TYR A 48 -2.20 -2.45 -20.50
N GLN A 49 -1.77 -1.20 -20.39
CA GLN A 49 -1.30 -0.64 -19.14
C GLN A 49 -1.81 0.78 -18.93
N LEU A 50 -1.95 1.17 -17.68
CA LEU A 50 -2.23 2.56 -17.30
C LEU A 50 -0.96 3.40 -17.48
N ASP A 51 -0.96 4.25 -18.50
CA ASP A 51 0.17 5.13 -18.80
C ASP A 51 0.49 6.06 -17.62
N GLY A 52 1.76 6.12 -17.23
CA GLY A 52 2.22 6.83 -16.02
C GLY A 52 1.71 6.28 -14.68
N GLY A 53 0.88 5.23 -14.67
CA GLY A 53 0.36 4.60 -13.47
C GLY A 53 -0.68 5.42 -12.71
N ILE A 54 -0.99 4.96 -11.49
CA ILE A 54 -2.04 5.51 -10.62
C ILE A 54 -1.82 7.00 -10.33
N VAL A 55 -0.57 7.40 -10.08
CA VAL A 55 -0.25 8.80 -9.73
C VAL A 55 -0.53 9.74 -10.90
N SER A 56 -0.21 9.35 -12.13
CA SER A 56 -0.55 10.15 -13.32
C SER A 56 -2.05 10.18 -13.57
N TYR A 57 -2.73 9.05 -13.37
CA TYR A 57 -4.19 8.97 -13.46
C TYR A 57 -4.92 9.95 -12.52
N GLY A 58 -4.43 10.12 -11.29
CA GLY A 58 -4.96 11.12 -10.36
C GLY A 58 -4.78 12.56 -10.83
N LYS A 59 -3.65 12.86 -11.47
CA LYS A 59 -3.30 14.22 -11.92
C LYS A 59 -3.93 14.63 -13.25
N GLU A 60 -4.41 13.67 -14.03
CA GLU A 60 -4.97 13.93 -15.35
C GLU A 60 -6.28 14.73 -15.24
N ALA A 61 -6.33 15.91 -15.87
CA ALA A 61 -7.34 16.94 -15.60
C ALA A 61 -8.77 16.49 -15.92
N LYS A 62 -8.93 15.56 -16.87
CA LYS A 62 -10.23 15.04 -17.30
C LYS A 62 -10.80 14.00 -16.35
N VAL A 63 -9.96 13.08 -15.86
CA VAL A 63 -10.40 11.93 -15.06
C VAL A 63 -10.25 12.17 -13.57
N ARG A 64 -9.27 12.98 -13.14
CA ARG A 64 -9.08 13.39 -11.73
C ARG A 64 -9.04 12.20 -10.76
N GLY A 65 -8.51 11.06 -11.21
CA GLY A 65 -8.47 9.83 -10.41
C GLY A 65 -9.83 9.18 -10.10
N GLU A 66 -10.89 9.54 -10.83
CA GLU A 66 -12.24 9.03 -10.60
C GLU A 66 -12.27 7.49 -10.52
N GLY A 67 -13.02 6.95 -9.56
CA GLY A 67 -13.13 5.51 -9.35
C GLY A 67 -11.96 4.88 -8.58
N PHE A 68 -10.86 5.59 -8.33
CA PHE A 68 -9.88 5.15 -7.34
C PHE A 68 -10.47 5.30 -5.94
N VAL A 69 -10.27 4.28 -5.10
CA VAL A 69 -10.87 4.21 -3.76
C VAL A 69 -9.75 4.07 -2.72
N GLY A 70 -9.77 4.94 -1.71
CA GLY A 70 -8.70 5.07 -0.72
C GLY A 70 -7.53 5.91 -1.23
N LYS A 71 -6.39 5.83 -0.53
CA LYS A 71 -5.13 6.50 -0.90
C LYS A 71 -4.15 5.52 -1.54
N CYS A 72 -3.30 6.02 -2.44
CA CYS A 72 -2.27 5.20 -3.08
C CYS A 72 -0.98 5.22 -2.29
N TYR A 73 -0.46 4.04 -1.94
CA TYR A 73 0.82 3.90 -1.28
C TYR A 73 1.99 4.36 -2.17
N VAL A 74 2.89 5.17 -1.60
CA VAL A 74 4.10 5.68 -2.24
C VAL A 74 5.32 5.41 -1.37
N PHE A 75 6.47 5.22 -2.01
CA PHE A 75 7.72 4.80 -1.36
C PHE A 75 8.61 6.00 -1.00
N ASP A 76 8.02 6.97 -0.30
CA ASP A 76 8.70 8.16 0.22
C ASP A 76 8.00 8.64 1.50
N GLU A 77 8.44 9.77 2.05
CA GLU A 77 7.96 10.32 3.34
C GLU A 77 6.45 10.58 3.38
N ARG A 78 5.78 10.71 2.24
CA ARG A 78 4.34 10.92 2.19
C ARG A 78 3.56 9.67 2.57
N VAL A 79 4.14 8.48 2.35
CA VAL A 79 3.59 7.14 2.58
C VAL A 79 2.34 6.80 1.75
N ALA A 80 1.36 7.71 1.69
CA ALA A 80 0.17 7.58 0.89
C ALA A 80 -0.22 8.94 0.29
N VAL A 81 -0.77 8.94 -0.93
CA VAL A 81 -1.25 10.14 -1.62
C VAL A 81 -2.71 9.99 -2.02
N GLU A 82 -3.45 11.10 -1.96
CA GLU A 82 -4.78 11.18 -2.55
C GLU A 82 -4.68 11.02 -4.07
N VAL A 83 -5.54 10.19 -4.65
CA VAL A 83 -5.61 9.97 -6.10
C VAL A 83 -6.92 10.47 -6.66
N ASN A 84 -8.02 10.19 -5.98
CA ASN A 84 -9.34 10.57 -6.43
C ASN A 84 -9.65 11.97 -5.93
N HIS A 85 -9.79 12.91 -6.85
CA HIS A 85 -10.11 14.30 -6.55
C HIS A 85 -11.57 14.65 -6.91
N THR A 86 -12.46 13.65 -7.00
CA THR A 86 -13.90 13.81 -7.18
C THR A 86 -14.67 13.49 -5.90
N ASP A 87 -15.99 13.63 -5.92
CA ASP A 87 -16.88 13.34 -4.78
C ASP A 87 -16.85 11.87 -4.33
N GLY A 88 -16.26 10.98 -5.13
CA GLY A 88 -16.08 9.56 -4.78
C GLY A 88 -14.91 9.27 -3.84
N SER A 89 -14.08 10.26 -3.50
CA SER A 89 -12.98 10.06 -2.55
C SER A 89 -13.49 9.72 -1.16
N ARG A 90 -12.86 8.71 -0.53
CA ARG A 90 -13.21 8.26 0.83
C ARG A 90 -12.11 7.43 1.46
N VAL A 91 -12.03 7.50 2.79
CA VAL A 91 -11.22 6.61 3.62
C VAL A 91 -11.84 5.21 3.61
N ILE A 92 -11.01 4.18 3.39
CA ILE A 92 -11.44 2.77 3.38
C ILE A 92 -10.83 1.94 4.50
N SER A 93 -9.76 2.45 5.09
CA SER A 93 -9.05 1.85 6.20
C SER A 93 -9.62 2.33 7.53
N ARG A 94 -9.32 1.57 8.58
CA ARG A 94 -9.74 1.87 9.95
C ARG A 94 -8.52 1.82 10.84
N CYS A 95 -8.53 2.65 11.88
CA CYS A 95 -7.57 2.54 12.95
C CYS A 95 -7.65 1.12 13.55
N GLN A 96 -6.53 0.43 13.64
CA GLN A 96 -6.48 -0.93 14.17
C GLN A 96 -6.66 -1.00 15.69
N VAL A 97 -6.71 0.15 16.37
CA VAL A 97 -6.93 0.27 17.81
C VAL A 97 -8.41 0.50 18.11
N CYS A 98 -9.01 1.59 17.60
CA CYS A 98 -10.38 1.97 17.94
C CYS A 98 -11.42 1.66 16.85
N GLY A 99 -11.01 1.29 15.64
CA GLY A 99 -11.91 0.99 14.52
C GLY A 99 -12.47 2.20 13.77
N GLU A 100 -12.19 3.43 14.22
CA GLU A 100 -12.60 4.65 13.52
C GLU A 100 -11.92 4.76 12.14
N PRO A 101 -12.57 5.39 11.14
CA PRO A 101 -11.95 5.63 9.84
C PRO A 101 -10.61 6.37 9.98
N SER A 102 -9.56 5.81 9.41
CA SER A 102 -8.22 6.44 9.39
C SER A 102 -7.42 5.88 8.23
N ASP A 103 -6.81 6.74 7.45
CA ASP A 103 -5.84 6.40 6.40
C ASP A 103 -4.39 6.74 6.78
N ARG A 104 -4.18 7.03 8.07
CA ARG A 104 -2.88 7.38 8.62
C ARG A 104 -2.06 6.12 8.90
N TYR A 105 -1.15 5.84 7.99
CA TYR A 105 -0.11 4.83 8.18
C TYR A 105 0.91 5.29 9.21
N VAL A 106 1.29 4.37 10.09
CA VAL A 106 2.37 4.53 11.04
C VAL A 106 3.24 3.29 11.08
N ASN A 107 4.50 3.45 11.43
CA ASN A 107 5.38 2.33 11.75
C ASN A 107 5.29 2.01 13.25
N CYS A 108 5.39 0.73 13.57
CA CYS A 108 5.56 0.27 14.94
C CYS A 108 6.77 0.98 15.58
N GLU A 109 6.54 1.57 16.75
CA GLU A 109 7.55 2.33 17.50
C GLU A 109 8.67 1.44 18.02
N TRP A 110 8.38 0.16 18.26
CA TRP A 110 9.43 -0.82 18.47
C TRP A 110 10.15 -1.12 17.15
N SER A 111 11.33 -0.51 16.97
CA SER A 111 12.12 -0.53 15.73
C SER A 111 12.47 -1.93 15.20
N ARG A 112 12.48 -2.95 16.06
CA ARG A 112 12.71 -4.35 15.65
C ARG A 112 11.52 -4.97 14.92
N CYS A 113 10.32 -4.46 15.14
CA CYS A 113 9.12 -4.94 14.48
C CYS A 113 8.99 -4.34 13.07
N ASN A 114 9.10 -3.02 12.94
CA ASN A 114 8.99 -2.30 11.67
C ASN A 114 7.68 -2.56 10.89
N SER A 115 6.65 -3.13 11.53
CA SER A 115 5.33 -3.31 10.93
C SER A 115 4.66 -1.97 10.72
N GLN A 116 4.08 -1.78 9.54
CA GLN A 116 3.29 -0.61 9.22
C GLN A 116 1.79 -0.93 9.41
N PHE A 117 1.07 -0.02 10.04
CA PHE A 117 -0.31 -0.26 10.46
C PHE A 117 -1.09 1.06 10.51
N PHE A 118 -2.43 1.02 10.56
CA PHE A 118 -3.27 2.23 10.61
C PHE A 118 -3.54 2.67 12.05
N CYS A 119 -3.14 3.89 12.41
CA CYS A 119 -3.37 4.47 13.74
C CYS A 119 -3.82 5.94 13.61
N CYS A 120 -4.98 6.27 14.19
CA CYS A 120 -5.43 7.67 14.27
C CYS A 120 -4.60 8.45 15.30
N ASP A 121 -4.58 9.77 15.18
CA ASP A 121 -3.78 10.63 16.06
C ASP A 121 -4.18 10.49 17.54
N SER A 122 -5.47 10.27 17.83
CA SER A 122 -5.94 10.06 19.21
C SER A 122 -5.32 8.80 19.82
N CYS A 123 -5.44 7.65 19.14
CA CYS A 123 -4.88 6.41 19.67
C CYS A 123 -3.35 6.46 19.75
N GLU A 124 -2.68 7.15 18.83
CA GLU A 124 -1.24 7.37 18.96
C GLU A 124 -0.90 8.22 20.19
N GLY A 125 -1.63 9.30 20.45
CA GLY A 125 -1.43 10.12 21.64
C GLY A 125 -1.67 9.37 22.95
N ASP A 126 -2.64 8.45 22.96
CA ASP A 126 -3.03 7.70 24.17
C ASP A 126 -2.10 6.54 24.51
N ARG A 127 -1.61 5.80 23.49
CA ARG A 127 -0.87 4.54 23.69
C ARG A 127 0.39 4.37 22.83
N GLY A 128 0.81 5.40 22.10
CA GLY A 128 1.93 5.34 21.17
C GLY A 128 1.64 4.51 19.91
N ARG A 129 2.68 4.29 19.10
CA ARG A 129 2.54 3.57 17.81
C ARG A 129 2.91 2.10 17.95
N PHE A 130 2.21 1.33 18.79
CA PHE A 130 2.46 -0.12 18.90
C PHE A 130 1.42 -0.95 18.16
N CYS A 131 1.88 -1.75 17.19
CA CYS A 131 1.00 -2.60 16.38
C CYS A 131 0.38 -3.76 17.18
N SER A 132 0.92 -4.07 18.36
CA SER A 132 0.38 -5.02 19.32
C SER A 132 0.85 -4.68 20.74
N SER A 133 0.15 -5.17 21.77
CA SER A 133 0.61 -5.08 23.16
C SER A 133 1.98 -5.74 23.36
N GLY A 134 2.25 -6.84 22.66
CA GLY A 134 3.58 -7.49 22.70
C GLY A 134 4.70 -6.59 22.18
N CYS A 135 4.45 -5.71 21.20
CA CYS A 135 5.47 -4.76 20.74
C CYS A 135 5.71 -3.63 21.74
N GLU A 136 4.66 -3.22 22.47
CA GLU A 136 4.74 -2.25 23.55
C GLU A 136 5.59 -2.79 24.70
N GLU A 137 5.26 -3.99 25.20
CA GLU A 137 6.04 -4.69 26.22
C GLU A 137 7.50 -4.89 25.79
N ALA A 138 7.72 -5.34 24.55
CA ALA A 138 9.06 -5.54 24.01
C ALA A 138 9.86 -4.23 23.91
N SER A 139 9.19 -3.11 23.60
CA SER A 139 9.82 -1.78 23.56
C SER A 139 10.30 -1.36 24.95
N VAL A 140 9.43 -1.47 25.96
CA VAL A 140 9.75 -1.14 27.36
C VAL A 140 10.90 -1.98 27.89
N LEU A 141 10.85 -3.31 27.67
CA LEU A 141 11.93 -4.22 28.08
C LEU A 141 13.25 -3.90 27.37
N SER A 142 13.20 -3.54 26.09
CA SER A 142 14.39 -3.15 25.33
C SER A 142 15.02 -1.87 25.89
N GLN A 143 14.22 -0.86 26.26
CA GLN A 143 14.70 0.39 26.85
C GLN A 143 15.32 0.17 28.24
N ALA A 144 14.65 -0.60 29.09
CA ALA A 144 15.16 -0.96 30.41
C ALA A 144 16.51 -1.71 30.33
N ALA A 145 16.64 -2.65 29.39
CA ALA A 145 17.89 -3.38 29.15
C ALA A 145 19.03 -2.46 28.65
N LEU A 146 18.70 -1.36 27.98
CA LEU A 146 19.66 -0.37 27.50
C LEU A 146 19.96 0.74 28.53
N GLY A 147 19.32 0.70 29.72
CA GLY A 147 19.47 1.74 30.73
C GLY A 147 18.90 3.10 30.34
N ILE A 148 18.02 3.15 29.33
CA ILE A 148 17.37 4.37 28.86
C ILE A 148 16.06 4.51 29.66
N GLY A 149 15.98 5.49 30.56
CA GLY A 149 14.75 5.80 31.33
C GLY A 149 14.75 5.45 32.82
N CYS A 150 15.91 5.14 33.41
CA CYS A 150 16.07 5.20 34.87
C CYS A 150 16.64 6.56 35.28
N ASP A 151 15.77 7.55 35.47
CA ASP A 151 16.00 8.71 36.36
C ASP A 151 14.96 8.67 37.49
#